data_AF-A0A1I5HPW1-F1
#
_entry.id   AF-A0A1I5HPW1-F1
#
_cell.length_a   1.000
_cell.length_b   1.000
_cell.length_c   1.000
_cell.angle_alpha   90.00
_cell.angle_beta   90.00
_cell.angle_gamma   90.00
#
_symmetry.space_group_name_H-M   'P 1'
#
loop_
_entity.id
_entity.type
_entity.pdbx_description
1 polymer ?
#
loop_
_entity_poly.entity_id
_entity_poly.type
_entity_poly.pdbx_seq_one_letter_code
_entity_poly.pdbx_strand_id
1 'polypeptide(L)'
;MKKINFTFLLAILMSMVVSSAFAYDAEVDGIYYNFSSGNATVTFYSSYSSGNANAYKGDIVIPESVTYNDKTYRVTSIGSSAFKGCSGLTSVNMPNSMTIVSSYAFEYCSGLTSITIPSGVTTIGNSAFYGCSNLTDVKVSVTDLSAFCNNKVIGLIASNIGKPVSLIDKDG
;
A
#
# COMPACT_ATOMS: atom_id res chain seq x y z
N MET A 1 -25.15 -16.69 24.57
CA MET A 1 -24.24 -17.41 23.65
C MET A 1 -23.88 -16.46 22.52
N LYS A 2 -22.65 -15.95 22.46
CA LYS A 2 -22.21 -15.10 21.34
C LYS A 2 -22.25 -15.96 20.07
N LYS A 3 -23.13 -15.61 19.11
CA LYS A 3 -23.17 -16.28 17.81
C LYS A 3 -21.84 -16.00 17.11
N ILE A 4 -20.98 -17.00 17.03
CA ILE A 4 -19.73 -16.92 16.27
C ILE A 4 -20.14 -16.81 14.81
N ASN A 5 -19.78 -15.70 14.16
CA ASN A 5 -20.09 -15.48 12.76
C ASN A 5 -19.24 -16.45 11.92
N PHE A 6 -19.90 -17.34 11.19
CA PHE A 6 -19.25 -18.42 10.45
C PHE A 6 -18.27 -17.91 9.39
N THR A 7 -18.53 -16.71 8.84
CA THR A 7 -17.63 -16.02 7.91
C THR A 7 -16.34 -15.55 8.61
N PHE A 8 -16.46 -15.10 9.86
CA PHE A 8 -15.34 -14.71 10.71
C PHE A 8 -14.49 -15.93 11.12
N LEU A 9 -15.15 -17.07 11.38
CA LEU A 9 -14.49 -18.33 11.69
C LEU A 9 -13.74 -18.90 10.48
N LEU A 10 -14.30 -18.79 9.26
CA LEU A 10 -13.63 -19.22 8.02
C LEU A 10 -12.38 -18.38 7.71
N ALA A 11 -12.44 -17.05 7.94
CA ALA A 11 -11.29 -16.16 7.79
C ALA A 11 -10.18 -16.48 8.79
N ILE A 12 -10.54 -16.76 10.05
CA ILE A 12 -9.59 -17.22 11.09
C ILE A 12 -8.98 -18.58 10.73
N LEU A 13 -9.78 -19.50 10.19
CA LEU A 13 -9.32 -20.83 9.79
C LEU A 13 -8.36 -20.75 8.59
N MET A 14 -8.63 -19.89 7.60
CA MET A 14 -7.70 -19.59 6.50
C MET A 14 -6.42 -18.91 7.00
N SER A 15 -6.48 -18.02 8.00
CA SER A 15 -5.28 -17.40 8.59
C SER A 15 -4.44 -18.37 9.44
N MET A 16 -5.04 -19.40 10.04
CA MET A 16 -4.33 -20.40 10.86
C MET A 16 -3.59 -21.47 10.03
N VAL A 17 -3.98 -21.74 8.79
CA VAL A 17 -3.26 -22.69 7.90
C VAL A 17 -2.11 -22.06 7.13
N VAL A 18 -1.98 -20.72 7.11
CA VAL A 18 -0.96 -20.03 6.29
C VAL A 18 0.37 -19.76 7.02
N SER A 19 0.42 -19.87 8.34
CA SER A 19 1.59 -19.39 9.11
C SER A 19 2.83 -20.30 9.09
N SER A 20 2.80 -21.46 8.42
CA SER A 20 4.01 -22.29 8.25
C SER A 20 4.48 -22.41 6.79
N ALA A 21 3.85 -21.71 5.84
CA ALA A 21 4.22 -21.79 4.42
C ALA A 21 3.99 -20.52 3.57
N PHE A 22 3.46 -19.41 4.10
CA PHE A 22 3.17 -18.21 3.30
C PHE A 22 3.82 -16.93 3.87
N ALA A 23 4.18 -15.98 2.99
CA ALA A 23 4.96 -14.77 3.29
C ALA A 23 4.17 -13.59 3.90
N TYR A 24 3.04 -13.87 4.56
CA TYR A 24 2.16 -12.87 5.18
C TYR A 24 1.53 -13.40 6.48
N ASP A 25 1.16 -12.51 7.39
CA ASP A 25 0.52 -12.83 8.68
C ASP A 25 -1.01 -12.85 8.59
N ALA A 26 -1.63 -11.90 7.88
CA ALA A 26 -3.07 -11.89 7.65
C ALA A 26 -3.46 -11.25 6.31
N GLU A 27 -4.64 -11.64 5.81
CA GLU A 27 -5.36 -10.95 4.75
C GLU A 27 -6.52 -10.17 5.38
N VAL A 28 -6.63 -8.88 5.08
CA VAL A 28 -7.75 -8.03 5.51
C VAL A 28 -8.24 -7.23 4.32
N ASP A 29 -9.53 -7.35 4.02
CA ASP A 29 -10.19 -6.73 2.86
C ASP A 29 -9.45 -6.98 1.53
N GLY A 30 -8.93 -8.20 1.35
CA GLY A 30 -8.21 -8.60 0.14
C GLY A 30 -6.76 -8.09 0.05
N ILE A 31 -6.24 -7.46 1.11
CA ILE A 31 -4.85 -6.98 1.19
C ILE A 31 -4.07 -7.83 2.19
N TYR A 32 -2.86 -8.24 1.80
CA TYR A 32 -1.97 -9.05 2.63
C TYR A 32 -1.06 -8.18 3.49
N TYR A 33 -0.87 -8.56 4.76
CA TYR A 33 -0.08 -7.82 5.74
C TYR A 33 0.91 -8.69 6.49
N ASN A 34 2.06 -8.10 6.82
CA ASN A 34 2.98 -8.53 7.86
C ASN A 34 2.91 -7.56 9.05
N PHE A 35 2.86 -8.09 10.27
CA PHE A 35 2.72 -7.33 11.51
C PHE A 35 4.00 -7.39 12.33
N SER A 36 4.56 -6.24 12.66
CA SER A 36 5.77 -6.16 13.50
C SER A 36 5.76 -4.90 14.34
N SER A 37 6.07 -5.04 15.63
CA SER A 37 6.28 -3.92 16.56
C SER A 37 5.14 -2.86 16.58
N GLY A 38 3.88 -3.30 16.43
CA GLY A 38 2.71 -2.40 16.40
C GLY A 38 2.39 -1.78 15.04
N ASN A 39 3.17 -2.12 14.00
CA ASN A 39 2.97 -1.67 12.64
C ASN A 39 2.52 -2.82 11.73
N ALA A 40 1.77 -2.47 10.70
CA ALA A 40 1.39 -3.34 9.60
C ALA A 40 2.10 -2.88 8.32
N THR A 41 2.68 -3.84 7.61
CA THR A 41 3.30 -3.66 6.29
C THR A 41 2.49 -4.40 5.26
N VAL A 42 1.99 -3.70 4.23
CA VAL A 42 1.38 -4.35 3.06
C VAL A 42 2.43 -5.22 2.38
N THR A 43 2.13 -6.48 2.11
CA THR A 43 3.07 -7.44 1.54
C THR A 43 2.50 -8.12 0.29
N PHE A 44 3.36 -8.80 -0.46
CA PHE A 44 2.95 -9.58 -1.63
C PHE A 44 2.46 -10.97 -1.21
N TYR A 45 1.54 -11.54 -1.99
CA TYR A 45 1.16 -12.95 -1.87
C TYR A 45 2.18 -13.83 -2.63
N SER A 46 2.86 -14.72 -1.91
CA SER A 46 4.08 -15.40 -2.35
C SER A 46 3.92 -16.57 -3.34
N SER A 47 2.71 -16.96 -3.75
CA SER A 47 2.58 -18.10 -4.68
C SER A 47 3.03 -17.77 -6.12
N TYR A 48 3.26 -16.49 -6.44
CA TYR A 48 3.64 -16.04 -7.78
C TYR A 48 5.09 -15.51 -7.75
N SER A 49 6.06 -16.35 -8.14
CA SER A 49 7.48 -15.99 -8.23
C SER A 49 7.78 -14.97 -9.35
N SER A 50 6.87 -14.85 -10.32
CA SER A 50 6.76 -13.71 -11.23
C SER A 50 5.69 -12.78 -10.66
N GLY A 51 5.91 -11.48 -10.57
CA GLY A 51 5.03 -10.50 -9.93
C GLY A 51 3.52 -10.72 -10.10
N ASN A 52 2.77 -10.18 -9.16
CA ASN A 52 1.32 -10.24 -9.04
C ASN A 52 0.59 -9.52 -10.20
N ALA A 53 0.82 -9.97 -11.43
CA ALA A 53 0.08 -9.52 -12.58
C ALA A 53 -1.36 -10.01 -12.42
N ASN A 54 -2.20 -9.11 -11.91
CA ASN A 54 -3.66 -9.15 -11.85
C ASN A 54 -4.36 -9.56 -10.53
N ALA A 55 -3.70 -9.80 -9.38
CA ALA A 55 -4.51 -10.04 -8.16
C ALA A 55 -5.13 -8.75 -7.60
N TYR A 56 -4.45 -7.61 -7.70
CA TYR A 56 -5.05 -6.32 -7.39
C TYR A 56 -5.59 -5.67 -8.66
N LYS A 57 -6.85 -5.22 -8.60
CA LYS A 57 -7.57 -4.59 -9.71
C LYS A 57 -8.43 -3.44 -9.21
N GLY A 58 -8.67 -2.46 -10.09
CA GLY A 58 -9.45 -1.28 -9.76
C GLY A 58 -8.75 -0.41 -8.72
N ASP A 59 -9.55 0.31 -7.94
CA ASP A 59 -9.05 1.23 -6.92
C ASP A 59 -8.86 0.49 -5.60
N ILE A 60 -7.67 0.62 -5.01
CA ILE A 60 -7.35 0.03 -3.71
C ILE A 60 -7.28 1.13 -2.65
N VAL A 61 -8.01 0.93 -1.55
CA VAL A 61 -7.93 1.77 -0.36
C VAL A 61 -7.22 1.00 0.73
N ILE A 62 -6.04 1.47 1.13
CA ILE A 62 -5.29 0.89 2.23
C ILE A 62 -5.79 1.55 3.53
N PRO A 63 -6.29 0.79 4.53
CA PRO A 63 -6.81 1.37 5.77
C PRO A 63 -5.70 1.96 6.65
N GLU A 64 -6.06 2.90 7.53
CA GLU A 64 -5.14 3.49 8.54
C GLU A 64 -4.60 2.47 9.53
N SER A 65 -5.41 1.47 9.85
CA SER A 65 -5.07 0.42 10.81
C SER A 65 -5.76 -0.89 10.49
N VAL A 66 -5.14 -1.99 10.92
CA VAL A 66 -5.66 -3.35 10.79
C VAL A 66 -5.68 -4.00 12.17
N THR A 67 -6.79 -4.67 12.51
CA THR A 67 -6.91 -5.45 13.73
C THR A 67 -6.66 -6.93 13.44
N TYR A 68 -5.71 -7.53 14.13
CA TYR A 68 -5.37 -8.95 14.05
C TYR A 68 -5.12 -9.50 15.45
N ASN A 69 -5.74 -10.62 15.81
CA ASN A 69 -5.68 -11.25 17.14
C ASN A 69 -5.91 -10.26 18.29
N ASP A 70 -7.02 -9.50 18.22
CA ASP A 70 -7.43 -8.48 19.19
C ASP A 70 -6.42 -7.34 19.42
N LYS A 71 -5.42 -7.21 18.54
CA LYS A 71 -4.43 -6.13 18.55
C LYS A 71 -4.57 -5.28 17.30
N THR A 72 -4.50 -3.96 17.47
CA THR A 72 -4.52 -3.00 16.37
C THR A 72 -3.11 -2.61 15.97
N TYR A 73 -2.86 -2.64 14.67
CA TYR A 73 -1.60 -2.28 14.03
C TYR A 73 -1.82 -1.10 13.09
N ARG A 74 -0.93 -0.12 13.12
CA ARG A 74 -0.99 1.04 12.23
C ARG A 74 -0.35 0.68 10.89
N VAL A 75 -0.99 0.99 9.76
CA VAL A 75 -0.42 0.66 8.45
C VAL A 75 0.60 1.73 8.06
N THR A 76 1.88 1.39 8.11
CA THR A 76 2.96 2.39 7.95
C THR A 76 3.77 2.19 6.68
N SER A 77 3.66 1.04 6.04
CA SER A 77 4.59 0.64 4.99
C SER A 77 3.93 -0.19 3.90
N ILE A 78 4.38 0.06 2.68
CA ILE A 78 4.21 -0.85 1.54
C ILE A 78 5.53 -1.59 1.34
N GLY A 79 5.48 -2.91 1.46
CA GLY A 79 6.62 -3.80 1.37
C GLY A 79 7.15 -3.95 -0.05
N SER A 80 8.35 -4.53 -0.15
CA SER A 80 9.01 -4.73 -1.44
C SER A 80 8.15 -5.58 -2.36
N SER A 81 7.98 -5.13 -3.60
CA SER A 81 7.16 -5.80 -4.63
C SER A 81 5.68 -6.08 -4.25
N ALA A 82 5.13 -5.43 -3.22
CA ALA A 82 3.78 -5.72 -2.71
C ALA A 82 2.68 -5.71 -3.79
N PHE A 83 2.78 -4.77 -4.73
CA PHE A 83 1.87 -4.63 -5.88
C PHE A 83 2.59 -4.85 -7.22
N LYS A 84 3.81 -5.40 -7.23
CA LYS A 84 4.58 -5.58 -8.47
C LYS A 84 3.78 -6.33 -9.53
N GLY A 85 3.69 -5.74 -10.71
CA GLY A 85 3.04 -6.29 -11.89
C GLY A 85 1.53 -6.10 -11.96
N CYS A 86 0.87 -5.48 -10.95
CA CYS A 86 -0.59 -5.35 -10.90
C CYS A 86 -1.13 -4.43 -12.02
N SER A 87 -1.24 -4.95 -13.24
CA SER A 87 -1.68 -4.21 -14.42
C SER A 87 -3.17 -3.83 -14.40
N GLY A 88 -3.97 -4.43 -13.52
CA GLY A 88 -5.36 -4.07 -13.32
C GLY A 88 -5.59 -3.00 -12.26
N LEU A 89 -4.58 -2.65 -11.46
CA LEU A 89 -4.66 -1.65 -10.40
C LEU A 89 -4.73 -0.25 -11.01
N THR A 90 -5.78 0.51 -10.75
CA THR A 90 -6.01 1.84 -11.36
C THR A 90 -5.58 2.99 -10.46
N SER A 91 -5.84 2.88 -9.16
CA SER A 91 -5.38 3.84 -8.16
C SER A 91 -5.12 3.19 -6.81
N VAL A 92 -4.31 3.87 -6.00
CA VAL A 92 -4.03 3.48 -4.61
C VAL A 92 -4.19 4.69 -3.71
N ASN A 93 -5.12 4.59 -2.76
CA ASN A 93 -5.25 5.55 -1.68
C ASN A 93 -4.49 5.04 -0.45
N MET A 94 -3.42 5.74 -0.08
CA MET A 94 -2.60 5.40 1.08
C MET A 94 -3.07 6.16 2.32
N PRO A 95 -3.03 5.54 3.52
CA PRO A 95 -3.39 6.21 4.76
C PRO A 95 -2.36 7.27 5.14
N ASN A 96 -2.76 8.29 5.89
CA ASN A 96 -1.88 9.35 6.40
C ASN A 96 -0.78 8.82 7.33
N SER A 97 -0.95 7.60 7.86
CA SER A 97 0.07 6.87 8.59
C SER A 97 1.25 6.36 7.77
N MET A 98 1.16 6.39 6.44
CA MET A 98 2.18 5.84 5.54
C MET A 98 3.50 6.62 5.64
N THR A 99 4.60 5.88 5.86
CA THR A 99 5.95 6.44 5.97
C THR A 99 6.91 5.87 4.93
N ILE A 100 6.69 4.64 4.47
CA ILE A 100 7.62 3.90 3.60
C ILE A 100 6.88 3.28 2.42
N VAL A 101 7.35 3.56 1.20
CA VAL A 101 7.06 2.80 0.00
C VAL A 101 8.34 2.09 -0.43
N SER A 102 8.41 0.76 -0.28
CA SER A 102 9.66 0.00 -0.49
C SER A 102 10.02 -0.18 -1.98
N SER A 103 11.21 -0.71 -2.24
CA SER A 103 11.69 -0.95 -3.60
C SER A 103 10.76 -1.87 -4.39
N TYR A 104 10.56 -1.54 -5.67
CA TYR A 104 9.70 -2.27 -6.59
C TYR A 104 8.22 -2.38 -6.17
N ALA A 105 7.76 -1.63 -5.16
CA ALA A 105 6.42 -1.76 -4.59
C ALA A 105 5.29 -1.79 -5.63
N PHE A 106 5.38 -0.94 -6.66
CA PHE A 106 4.43 -0.84 -7.78
C PHE A 106 5.09 -1.11 -9.14
N GLU A 107 6.24 -1.77 -9.18
CA GLU A 107 6.97 -2.02 -10.43
C GLU A 107 6.05 -2.70 -11.47
N TYR A 108 6.01 -2.20 -12.70
CA TYR A 108 5.15 -2.67 -13.79
C TYR A 108 3.63 -2.64 -13.52
N CYS A 109 3.14 -1.77 -12.63
CA CYS A 109 1.70 -1.49 -12.53
C CYS A 109 1.24 -0.60 -13.69
N SER A 110 1.16 -1.15 -14.90
CA SER A 110 0.82 -0.39 -16.11
C SER A 110 -0.60 0.17 -16.12
N GLY A 111 -1.52 -0.39 -15.33
CA GLY A 111 -2.88 0.13 -15.15
C GLY A 111 -2.97 1.35 -14.21
N LEU A 112 -1.93 1.62 -13.42
CA LEU A 112 -1.96 2.65 -12.38
C LEU A 112 -1.95 4.03 -13.05
N THR A 113 -3.06 4.74 -12.97
CA THR A 113 -3.23 6.07 -13.58
C THR A 113 -3.03 7.20 -12.59
N SER A 114 -3.39 6.98 -11.33
CA SER A 114 -3.29 7.97 -10.27
C SER A 114 -2.76 7.39 -8.98
N ILE A 115 -2.06 8.21 -8.20
CA ILE A 115 -1.67 7.86 -6.84
C ILE A 115 -1.61 9.10 -5.95
N THR A 116 -2.16 8.95 -4.74
CA THR A 116 -2.06 9.96 -3.70
C THR A 116 -1.06 9.49 -2.65
N ILE A 117 0.04 10.23 -2.51
CA ILE A 117 1.11 9.95 -1.56
C ILE A 117 0.99 10.91 -0.37
N PRO A 118 0.78 10.41 0.85
CA PRO A 118 0.71 11.23 2.05
C PRO A 118 2.03 11.95 2.32
N SER A 119 1.94 13.17 2.87
CA SER A 119 3.09 13.97 3.30
C SER A 119 4.02 13.27 4.28
N GLY A 120 3.54 12.25 4.99
CA GLY A 120 4.32 11.45 5.94
C GLY A 120 5.31 10.49 5.29
N VAL A 121 5.24 10.26 3.98
CA VAL A 121 6.16 9.35 3.27
C VAL A 121 7.56 9.98 3.21
N THR A 122 8.50 9.34 3.89
CA THR A 122 9.89 9.77 3.98
C THR A 122 10.83 8.93 3.12
N THR A 123 10.38 7.74 2.72
CA THR A 123 11.17 6.79 1.94
C THR A 123 10.36 6.27 0.75
N ILE A 124 10.92 6.43 -0.45
CA ILE A 124 10.48 5.75 -1.65
C ILE A 124 11.67 4.94 -2.17
N GLY A 125 11.48 3.63 -2.27
CA GLY A 125 12.53 2.70 -2.67
C GLY A 125 12.90 2.84 -4.15
N ASN A 126 14.00 2.19 -4.51
CA ASN A 126 14.46 2.15 -5.89
C ASN A 126 13.40 1.48 -6.78
N SER A 127 13.14 2.07 -7.95
CA SER A 127 12.23 1.52 -8.95
C SER A 127 10.82 1.23 -8.43
N ALA A 128 10.39 1.88 -7.33
CA ALA A 128 9.09 1.65 -6.72
C ALA A 128 7.94 1.85 -7.71
N PHE A 129 8.11 2.74 -8.70
CA PHE A 129 7.13 3.05 -9.75
C PHE A 129 7.67 2.78 -11.16
N TYR A 130 8.75 2.01 -11.29
CA TYR A 130 9.32 1.70 -12.59
C TYR A 130 8.31 0.93 -13.44
N GLY A 131 8.13 1.30 -14.71
CA GLY A 131 7.17 0.64 -15.59
C GLY A 131 5.69 0.98 -15.35
N CYS A 132 5.36 1.91 -14.44
CA CYS A 132 4.01 2.48 -14.32
C CYS A 132 3.75 3.46 -15.48
N SER A 133 3.61 2.95 -16.70
CA SER A 133 3.58 3.75 -17.94
C SER A 133 2.41 4.74 -18.00
N ASN A 134 1.25 4.36 -17.46
CA ASN A 134 0.03 5.19 -17.48
C ASN A 134 -0.10 6.12 -16.27
N LEU A 135 0.87 6.12 -15.35
CA LEU A 135 0.83 7.00 -14.19
C LEU A 135 1.07 8.44 -14.63
N THR A 136 0.01 9.25 -14.56
CA THR A 136 0.02 10.66 -14.96
C THR A 136 -0.41 11.59 -13.84
N ASP A 137 -1.27 11.13 -12.93
CA ASP A 137 -1.80 11.94 -11.83
C ASP A 137 -1.12 11.55 -10.51
N VAL A 138 -0.02 12.23 -10.17
CA VAL A 138 0.68 12.06 -8.91
C VAL A 138 0.35 13.22 -7.99
N LYS A 139 -0.27 12.92 -6.85
CA LYS A 139 -0.70 13.88 -5.85
C LYS A 139 0.04 13.65 -4.54
N VAL A 140 0.34 14.72 -3.84
CA VAL A 140 0.79 14.67 -2.45
C VAL A 140 -0.31 15.24 -1.57
N SER A 141 -0.85 14.41 -0.68
CA SER A 141 -1.83 14.85 0.31
C SER A 141 -1.11 15.47 1.49
N VAL A 142 -1.47 16.70 1.83
CA VAL A 142 -0.91 17.45 2.96
C VAL A 142 -2.02 17.83 3.93
N THR A 143 -1.71 17.87 5.22
CA THR A 143 -2.66 18.32 6.24
C THR A 143 -2.83 19.84 6.28
N ASP A 144 -1.84 20.57 5.78
CA ASP A 144 -1.83 22.04 5.70
C ASP A 144 -0.97 22.49 4.50
N LEU A 145 -1.59 23.10 3.49
CA LEU A 145 -0.91 23.62 2.30
C LEU A 145 0.08 24.74 2.62
N SER A 146 -0.18 25.51 3.69
CA SER A 146 0.66 26.64 4.08
C SER A 146 2.04 26.21 4.62
N ALA A 147 2.19 24.94 5.02
CA ALA A 147 3.42 24.37 5.53
C ALA A 147 4.35 23.79 4.44
N PHE A 148 3.94 23.82 3.15
CA PHE A 148 4.57 22.99 2.10
C PHE A 148 5.43 23.70 1.06
N CYS A 149 5.56 25.03 1.11
CA CYS A 149 6.58 25.73 0.32
C CYS A 149 7.97 25.27 0.79
N ASN A 150 8.65 24.40 0.02
CA ASN A 150 9.98 23.79 0.25
C ASN A 150 10.01 22.39 0.91
N ASN A 151 8.92 21.62 0.90
CA ASN A 151 8.99 20.27 1.46
C ASN A 151 9.83 19.30 0.60
N LYS A 152 10.89 18.73 1.20
CA LYS A 152 11.77 17.70 0.61
C LYS A 152 11.01 16.48 0.07
N VAL A 153 9.83 16.19 0.61
CA VAL A 153 8.95 15.08 0.18
C VAL A 153 8.50 15.26 -1.27
N ILE A 154 8.17 16.47 -1.73
CA ILE A 154 7.77 16.70 -3.13
C ILE A 154 8.93 16.39 -4.08
N GLY A 155 10.13 16.88 -3.74
CA GLY A 155 11.35 16.61 -4.51
C GLY A 155 11.70 15.13 -4.57
N LEU A 156 11.60 14.42 -3.44
CA LEU A 156 11.80 12.96 -3.35
C LEU A 156 10.81 12.21 -4.25
N ILE A 157 9.52 12.54 -4.16
CA ILE A 157 8.47 11.90 -4.94
C ILE A 157 8.69 12.15 -6.43
N ALA A 158 8.90 13.41 -6.82
CA ALA A 158 9.15 13.77 -8.21
C ALA A 158 10.40 13.04 -8.76
N SER A 159 11.49 12.96 -7.99
CA SER A 159 12.72 12.28 -8.44
C SER A 159 12.58 10.77 -8.57
N ASN A 160 11.82 10.13 -7.67
CA ASN A 160 11.66 8.67 -7.68
C ASN A 160 10.62 8.18 -8.68
N ILE A 161 9.62 9.01 -8.99
CA ILE A 161 8.53 8.64 -9.92
C ILE A 161 8.82 9.15 -11.34
N GLY A 162 9.55 10.26 -11.49
CA GLY A 162 9.86 10.85 -12.79
C GLY A 162 8.65 11.47 -13.49
N LYS A 163 7.64 11.89 -12.73
CA LYS A 163 6.38 12.50 -13.21
C LYS A 163 6.12 13.82 -12.47
N PRO A 164 5.38 14.78 -13.08
CA PRO A 164 4.93 15.98 -12.38
C PRO A 164 4.11 15.61 -11.14
N VAL A 165 4.24 16.42 -10.08
CA VAL A 165 3.56 16.21 -8.80
C VAL A 165 2.72 17.43 -8.48
N SER A 166 1.47 17.21 -8.08
CA SER A 166 0.57 18.25 -7.58
C SER A 166 0.35 18.11 -6.07
N LEU A 167 0.01 19.21 -5.40
CA LEU A 167 -0.36 19.23 -4.00
C LEU A 167 -1.88 19.26 -3.87
N ILE A 168 -2.41 18.46 -2.95
CA ILE A 168 -3.81 18.48 -2.53
C ILE A 168 -3.86 18.59 -1.01
N ASP A 169 -4.90 19.23 -0.48
CA ASP A 169 -5.19 19.14 0.95
C ASP A 169 -6.10 17.92 1.25
N LYS A 170 -6.55 17.79 2.49
CA LYS A 170 -7.47 16.74 2.93
C LYS A 170 -8.86 16.78 2.26
N ASP A 171 -9.21 17.89 1.59
CA ASP A 171 -10.53 18.13 1.00
C ASP A 171 -10.53 17.86 -0.52
N GLY A 172 -9.35 17.70 -1.15
CA GLY A 172 -9.18 17.23 -2.53
C GLY A 172 -8.79 18.31 -3.53
#